data_AF-A0A7X8V9N0-F1
#
_entry.id   AF-A0A7X8V9N0-F1
#
_cell.length_a   1.000
_cell.length_b   1.000
_cell.length_c   1.000
_cell.angle_alpha   90.00
_cell.angle_beta   90.00
_cell.angle_gamma   90.00
#
_symmetry.space_group_name_H-M   'P 1'
#
loop_
_entity.id
_entity.type
_entity.pdbx_description
1 polymer ?
#
loop_
_entity_poly.entity_id
_entity_poly.type
_entity_poly.pdbx_seq_one_letter_code
_entity_poly.pdbx_strand_id
1 'polypeptide(L)'
;TIFLFLILALVMYFTKISENIIPKAVVVISALSILLSGINTTKDVESMGWLHGGLVGFLYMGILIILSFLTVPSFAFSFNIAVDIFLGILIGTLAGVIGVSL
;
A
#
# COMPACT_ATOMS: atom_id res chain seq x y z
N THR A 1 4.25 -5.58 -5.42
CA THR A 1 3.37 -6.10 -4.35
C THR A 1 3.42 -7.63 -4.21
N ILE A 2 3.00 -8.41 -5.22
CA ILE A 2 2.90 -9.89 -5.13
C ILE A 2 4.23 -10.57 -4.74
N PHE A 3 5.34 -10.12 -5.31
CA PHE A 3 6.67 -10.67 -5.01
C PHE A 3 7.07 -10.46 -3.54
N LEU A 4 6.77 -9.30 -2.93
CA LEU A 4 7.07 -9.03 -1.52
C LEU A 4 6.21 -9.88 -0.59
N PHE A 5 4.92 -10.07 -0.92
CA PHE A 5 4.05 -10.97 -0.16
C PHE A 5 4.49 -12.43 -0.25
N LEU A 6 5.02 -12.86 -1.40
CA LEU A 6 5.59 -14.19 -1.56
C LEU A 6 6.82 -14.39 -0.66
N ILE A 7 7.71 -13.40 -0.59
CA ILE A 7 8.87 -13.44 0.31
C ILE A 7 8.41 -13.54 1.77
N LEU A 8 7.44 -12.71 2.18
CA LEU A 8 6.89 -12.76 3.53
C LEU A 8 6.32 -14.15 3.85
N ALA A 9 5.52 -14.73 2.95
CA ALA A 9 4.96 -16.05 3.12
C ALA A 9 6.05 -17.13 3.25
N LEU A 10 7.11 -17.04 2.46
CA LEU A 10 8.22 -17.98 2.49
C LEU A 10 9.03 -17.87 3.80
N VAL A 11 9.28 -16.64 4.27
CA VAL A 11 9.93 -16.40 5.57
C VAL A 11 9.11 -17.02 6.69
N MET A 12 7.80 -16.79 6.74
CA MET A 12 6.94 -17.40 7.76
C MET A 12 6.83 -18.93 7.64
N TYR A 13 6.90 -19.47 6.43
CA TYR A 13 6.86 -20.92 6.22
C TYR A 13 8.10 -21.60 6.82
N PHE A 14 9.29 -20.99 6.62
CA PHE A 14 10.56 -21.57 7.08
C PHE A 14 10.95 -21.16 8.51
N THR A 15 10.29 -20.17 9.11
CA THR A 15 10.60 -19.69 10.47
C THR A 15 9.39 -19.76 11.38
N LYS A 16 9.58 -20.08 12.66
CA LYS A 16 8.52 -20.06 13.68
C LYS A 16 8.25 -18.64 14.19
N ILE A 17 8.14 -17.69 13.27
CA ILE A 17 7.81 -16.30 13.60
C ILE A 17 6.32 -16.20 13.94
N SER A 18 5.98 -15.42 14.97
CA SER A 18 4.58 -15.21 15.36
C SER A 18 3.79 -14.49 14.25
N GLU A 19 2.58 -14.97 13.99
CA GLU A 19 1.63 -14.39 13.02
C GLU A 19 1.23 -12.93 13.35
N ASN A 20 1.49 -12.46 14.57
CA ASN A 20 1.31 -11.05 14.96
C ASN A 20 2.15 -10.07 14.12
N ILE A 21 3.13 -10.56 13.37
CA ILE A 21 3.95 -9.74 12.46
C ILE A 21 3.25 -9.53 11.10
N ILE A 22 2.27 -10.36 10.73
CA ILE A 22 1.56 -10.27 9.44
C ILE A 22 0.93 -8.89 9.24
N PRO A 23 0.12 -8.34 10.18
CA PRO A 23 -0.50 -7.04 9.95
C PRO A 23 0.53 -5.91 9.80
N LYS A 24 1.62 -5.96 10.56
CA LYS A 24 2.70 -4.97 10.49
C LYS A 24 3.45 -5.06 9.16
N ALA A 25 3.76 -6.27 8.72
CA ALA A 25 4.45 -6.52 7.45
C ALA A 25 3.59 -6.08 6.26
N VAL A 26 2.27 -6.33 6.30
CA VAL A 26 1.33 -5.86 5.28
C VAL A 26 1.38 -4.35 5.16
N VAL A 27 1.29 -3.60 6.26
CA VAL A 27 1.37 -2.12 6.23
C VAL A 27 2.68 -1.63 5.59
N VAL A 28 3.82 -2.21 5.97
CA VAL A 28 5.13 -1.82 5.41
C VAL A 28 5.24 -2.16 3.92
N ILE A 29 4.84 -3.37 3.51
CA ILE A 29 4.84 -3.80 2.12
C ILE A 29 3.92 -2.92 1.28
N SER A 30 2.76 -2.56 1.81
CA SER A 30 1.79 -1.67 1.18
C SER A 30 2.35 -0.26 1.01
N ALA A 31 2.95 0.32 2.04
CA ALA A 31 3.62 1.62 1.96
C ALA A 31 4.71 1.64 0.89
N LEU A 32 5.60 0.64 0.87
CA LEU A 32 6.65 0.51 -0.15
C LEU A 32 6.06 0.34 -1.56
N SER A 33 4.98 -0.45 -1.69
CA SER A 33 4.33 -0.68 -2.98
C SER A 33 3.71 0.61 -3.53
N ILE A 34 3.00 1.37 -2.69
CA ILE A 34 2.43 2.67 -3.06
C ILE A 34 3.55 3.64 -3.43
N LEU A 35 4.64 3.67 -2.66
CA LEU A 35 5.74 4.58 -2.89
C LEU A 35 6.46 4.31 -4.23
N LEU A 36 6.83 3.06 -4.48
CA LEU A 36 7.49 2.67 -5.74
C LEU A 36 6.54 2.82 -6.94
N SER A 37 5.26 2.51 -6.78
CA SER A 37 4.26 2.68 -7.84
C SER A 37 4.01 4.15 -8.13
N GLY A 38 3.88 4.98 -7.10
CA GLY A 38 3.68 6.43 -7.22
C GLY A 38 4.84 7.08 -7.98
N ILE A 39 6.08 6.84 -7.53
CA ILE A 39 7.28 7.36 -8.19
C ILE A 39 7.35 6.91 -9.65
N ASN A 40 7.20 5.61 -9.93
CA ASN A 40 7.31 5.11 -11.31
C ASN A 40 6.19 5.61 -12.23
N THR A 41 5.01 5.92 -11.68
CA THR A 41 3.89 6.44 -12.46
C THR A 41 4.05 7.93 -12.74
N THR A 42 4.68 8.69 -11.83
CA THR A 42 4.77 10.15 -11.95
C THR A 42 6.12 10.67 -12.45
N LYS A 43 7.15 9.83 -12.56
CA LYS A 43 8.47 10.21 -13.13
C LYS A 43 8.39 10.76 -14.55
N ASP A 44 7.45 10.26 -15.35
CA ASP A 44 7.29 10.67 -16.75
C ASP A 44 6.26 11.80 -16.88
N VAL A 45 5.74 12.31 -15.76
CA VAL A 45 4.73 13.36 -15.72
C VAL A 45 5.39 14.68 -15.35
N GLU A 46 5.25 15.71 -16.20
CA GLU A 46 5.91 17.00 -15.99
C GLU A 46 5.32 17.84 -14.85
N SER A 47 4.07 17.58 -14.45
CA SER A 47 3.39 18.36 -13.40
C SER A 47 2.30 17.55 -12.67
N MET A 48 1.79 18.08 -11.55
CA MET A 48 0.70 17.45 -10.77
C MET A 48 1.03 16.04 -10.22
N GLY A 49 2.30 15.81 -9.87
CA GLY A 49 2.75 14.54 -9.26
C GLY A 49 2.00 14.19 -7.98
N TRP A 50 1.71 15.20 -7.15
CA TRP A 50 0.94 15.05 -5.92
C TRP A 50 -0.46 14.45 -6.18
N LEU A 51 -1.11 14.83 -7.29
CA LEU A 51 -2.44 14.37 -7.66
C LEU A 51 -2.38 12.94 -8.21
N HIS A 52 -1.47 12.67 -9.15
CA HIS A 52 -1.30 11.35 -9.75
C HIS A 52 -0.86 10.32 -8.72
N GLY A 53 0.10 10.67 -7.86
CA GLY A 53 0.54 9.81 -6.76
C GLY A 53 -0.55 9.59 -5.72
N GLY A 54 -1.31 10.64 -5.37
CA GLY A 54 -2.47 10.50 -4.49
C GLY A 54 -3.55 9.57 -5.06
N LEU A 55 -3.81 9.65 -6.37
CA LEU A 55 -4.72 8.77 -7.08
C LEU A 55 -4.23 7.31 -7.06
N VAL A 56 -2.92 7.08 -7.25
CA VAL A 56 -2.31 5.74 -7.11
C VAL A 56 -2.50 5.19 -5.70
N GLY A 57 -2.24 6.00 -4.66
CA GLY A 57 -2.47 5.62 -3.26
C GLY A 57 -3.94 5.29 -2.98
N PHE A 58 -4.86 6.11 -3.50
CA PHE A 58 -6.30 5.90 -3.39
C PHE A 58 -6.75 4.59 -4.07
N LEU A 59 -6.33 4.36 -5.31
CA LEU A 59 -6.66 3.14 -6.07
C LEU A 59 -6.12 1.89 -5.37
N TYR A 60 -4.87 1.94 -4.88
CA TYR A 60 -4.28 0.83 -4.14
C TYR A 60 -5.06 0.48 -2.87
N MET A 61 -5.42 1.49 -2.07
CA MET A 61 -6.23 1.27 -0.87
C MET A 61 -7.63 0.76 -1.20
N GLY A 62 -8.25 1.26 -2.28
CA GLY A 62 -9.52 0.74 -2.78
C GLY A 62 -9.45 -0.76 -3.09
N ILE A 63 -8.39 -1.21 -3.77
CA ILE A 63 -8.15 -2.64 -4.06
C ILE A 63 -8.00 -3.43 -2.76
N LEU A 64 -7.23 -2.94 -1.79
CA LEU A 64 -7.05 -3.63 -0.50
C LEU A 64 -8.35 -3.78 0.30
N ILE A 65 -9.23 -2.77 0.28
CA ILE A 65 -10.52 -2.85 0.96
C ILE A 65 -11.42 -3.87 0.28
N ILE A 66 -11.46 -3.88 -1.05
CA ILE A 66 -12.22 -4.88 -1.81
C ILE A 66 -11.70 -6.27 -1.45
N LEU A 67 -10.38 -6.48 -1.48
CA LEU A 67 -9.79 -7.77 -1.07
C LEU A 67 -10.13 -8.14 0.37
N SER A 68 -10.07 -7.19 1.31
CA SER A 68 -10.40 -7.42 2.72
C SER A 68 -11.88 -7.79 2.89
N PHE A 69 -12.77 -7.16 2.14
CA PHE A 69 -14.20 -7.48 2.13
C PHE A 69 -14.46 -8.90 1.60
N LEU A 70 -13.70 -9.36 0.59
CA LEU A 70 -13.85 -10.71 0.03
C LEU A 70 -13.22 -11.80 0.91
N THR A 71 -12.14 -11.49 1.63
CA THR A 71 -11.33 -12.50 2.34
C THR A 71 -11.63 -12.60 3.83
N VAL A 72 -12.07 -11.52 4.47
CA VAL A 72 -12.31 -11.47 5.92
C VAL A 72 -13.82 -11.65 6.20
N PRO A 73 -14.26 -12.79 6.75
CA PRO A 73 -15.62 -12.94 7.21
C PRO A 73 -15.90 -11.88 8.28
N SER A 74 -17.07 -11.21 8.22
CA SER A 74 -17.45 -10.09 9.11
C SER A 74 -16.58 -8.82 9.00
N PHE A 75 -16.06 -8.51 7.81
CA PHE A 75 -15.43 -7.22 7.55
C PHE A 75 -16.35 -6.06 7.95
N ALA A 76 -15.87 -5.21 8.86
CA ALA A 76 -16.55 -4.00 9.31
C ALA A 76 -15.62 -2.81 9.11
N PHE A 77 -16.17 -1.72 8.58
CA PHE A 77 -15.42 -0.49 8.42
C PHE A 77 -15.13 0.10 9.81
N SER A 78 -13.85 0.14 10.18
CA SER A 78 -13.38 0.63 11.47
C SER A 78 -12.60 1.94 11.29
N PHE A 79 -12.46 2.70 12.37
CA PHE A 79 -11.66 3.92 12.36
C PHE A 79 -10.21 3.67 11.91
N ASN A 80 -9.64 2.51 12.26
CA ASN A 80 -8.30 2.12 11.82
C ASN A 80 -8.20 2.01 10.29
N ILE A 81 -9.21 1.42 9.63
CA ILE A 81 -9.25 1.34 8.17
C ILE A 81 -9.34 2.73 7.55
N ALA A 82 -10.10 3.65 8.14
CA ALA A 82 -10.17 5.03 7.67
C ALA A 82 -8.80 5.75 7.76
N VAL A 83 -8.07 5.53 8.86
CA VAL A 83 -6.72 6.06 9.05
C VAL A 83 -5.74 5.45 8.04
N ASP A 84 -5.82 4.15 7.80
CA ASP A 84 -4.96 3.45 6.83
C ASP A 84 -5.17 3.97 5.41
N ILE A 85 -6.43 4.21 5.00
CA ILE A 85 -6.74 4.82 3.70
C ILE A 85 -6.11 6.20 3.59
N PHE A 86 -6.30 7.04 4.60
CA PHE A 86 -5.77 8.39 4.62
C PHE A 86 -4.24 8.40 4.52
N LEU A 87 -3.57 7.54 5.30
CA LEU A 87 -2.12 7.36 5.22
C LEU A 87 -1.67 6.85 3.85
N GLY A 88 -2.40 5.92 3.24
CA GLY A 88 -2.12 5.42 1.90
C GLY A 88 -2.16 6.50 0.84
N ILE A 89 -3.17 7.37 0.89
CA ILE A 89 -3.28 8.53 -0.01
C ILE A 89 -2.12 9.50 0.24
N LEU A 90 -1.82 9.83 1.49
CA LEU A 90 -0.70 10.73 1.83
C LEU A 90 0.64 10.19 1.32
N ILE A 91 0.92 8.91 1.55
CA ILE A 91 2.14 8.26 1.05
C ILE A 91 2.18 8.30 -0.48
N GLY A 92 1.05 8.02 -1.14
CA GLY A 92 0.93 8.13 -2.59
C GLY A 92 1.22 9.54 -3.10
N THR A 93 0.65 10.57 -2.45
CA THR A 93 0.89 11.97 -2.79
C THR A 93 2.36 12.34 -2.64
N LEU A 94 3.00 11.97 -1.53
CA LEU A 94 4.42 12.21 -1.31
C LEU A 94 5.29 11.51 -2.36
N ALA A 95 5.00 10.23 -2.63
CA ALA A 95 5.69 9.46 -3.66
C ALA A 95 5.53 10.08 -5.05
N GLY A 96 4.34 10.60 -5.35
CA GLY A 96 4.05 11.27 -6.60
C GLY A 96 4.84 12.57 -6.79
N VAL A 97 4.95 13.38 -5.72
CA VAL A 97 5.80 14.59 -5.72
C VAL A 97 7.27 14.24 -5.95
N ILE A 98 7.77 13.23 -5.25
CA ILE A 98 9.14 12.74 -5.41
C ILE A 98 9.37 12.25 -6.84
N GLY A 99 8.41 11.51 -7.42
CA GLY A 99 8.53 10.98 -8.77
C GLY A 99 8.66 12.08 -9.82
N VAL A 100 7.86 13.15 -9.76
CA VAL A 100 7.96 14.26 -10.74
C VAL A 100 9.30 14.98 -10.67
N SER A 101 9.94 14.99 -9.50
CA SER A 101 11.25 15.62 -9.31
C SER A 101 12.45 14.73 -9.67
N LEU A 102 12.21 13.48 -10.07
CA LEU A 102 13.24 12.47 -10.36
C LEU A 102 13.47 12.34 -11.87
#